data_AF-A0A822GBG6-F1
#
_entry.id   AF-A0A822GBG6-F1
#
_cell.length_a   1.000
_cell.length_b   1.000
_cell.length_c   1.000
_cell.angle_alpha   90.00
_cell.angle_beta   90.00
_cell.angle_gamma   90.00
#
_symmetry.space_group_name_H-M   'P 1'
#
loop_
_entity.id
_entity.type
_entity.pdbx_description
1 polymer ?
#
loop_
_entity_poly.entity_id
_entity_poly.type
_entity_poly.pdbx_seq_one_letter_code
_entity_poly.pdbx_strand_id
1 'polypeptide(L)'
;MELVNVDEGQPNLQPLTSEQHAKATNKTVVHPDECYKMIRRVADERRFKQDPYLEKFGLTVDVDEMLMLPARILPPPKIIYKSSHGARGDVIERVQIGK
;
A
#
# COMPACT_ATOMS: atom_id res chain seq x y z
N MET A 1 -23.21 -11.69 -32.02
CA MET A 1 -22.56 -11.53 -30.70
C MET A 1 -23.15 -12.47 -29.64
N GLU A 2 -23.81 -13.57 -30.04
CA GLU A 2 -24.54 -14.47 -29.11
C GLU A 2 -23.73 -15.74 -28.75
N LEU A 3 -22.62 -16.00 -29.46
CA LEU A 3 -21.89 -17.27 -29.42
C LEU A 3 -20.44 -17.15 -28.93
N VAL A 4 -19.99 -15.96 -28.53
CA VAL A 4 -18.60 -15.72 -28.10
C VAL A 4 -18.61 -14.95 -26.79
N ASN A 5 -18.01 -15.55 -25.78
CA ASN A 5 -17.76 -14.94 -24.48
C ASN A 5 -16.32 -14.42 -24.43
N VAL A 6 -16.09 -13.38 -23.63
CA VAL A 6 -14.74 -12.91 -23.31
C VAL A 6 -14.12 -13.89 -22.33
N ASP A 7 -12.87 -14.32 -22.60
CA ASP A 7 -12.16 -15.24 -21.71
C ASP A 7 -11.90 -14.60 -20.34
N GLU A 8 -12.01 -15.41 -19.29
CA GLU A 8 -11.71 -15.00 -17.94
C GLU A 8 -10.20 -14.72 -17.76
N GLY A 9 -9.87 -13.76 -16.89
CA GLY A 9 -8.49 -13.45 -16.53
C GLY A 9 -7.73 -12.57 -17.53
N GLN A 10 -8.37 -12.11 -18.61
CA GLN A 10 -7.76 -11.12 -19.52
C GLN A 10 -7.66 -9.73 -18.85
N PRO A 11 -6.46 -9.13 -18.71
CA PRO A 11 -6.32 -7.80 -18.15
C PRO A 11 -6.76 -6.73 -19.16
N ASN A 12 -7.42 -5.67 -18.67
CA ASN A 12 -7.72 -4.51 -19.50
C ASN A 12 -6.45 -3.68 -19.72
N LEU A 13 -6.06 -3.50 -20.99
CA LEU A 13 -4.88 -2.73 -21.38
C LEU A 13 -5.18 -1.24 -21.61
N GLN A 14 -6.46 -0.88 -21.72
CA GLN A 14 -6.86 0.51 -21.93
C GLN A 14 -6.84 1.29 -20.62
N PRO A 15 -6.48 2.59 -20.65
CA PRO A 15 -6.62 3.45 -19.48
C PRO A 15 -8.06 3.43 -18.95
N LEU A 16 -8.20 3.36 -17.61
CA LEU A 16 -9.51 3.42 -16.98
C LEU A 16 -10.09 4.83 -17.10
N THR A 17 -11.41 4.94 -17.18
CA THR A 17 -12.09 6.25 -17.11
C THR A 17 -12.01 6.81 -15.69
N SER A 18 -12.25 8.13 -15.52
CA SER A 18 -12.23 8.77 -14.20
C SER A 18 -13.18 8.10 -13.19
N GLU A 19 -14.37 7.68 -13.64
CA GLU A 19 -15.34 6.97 -12.81
C GLU A 19 -14.85 5.56 -12.41
N GLN A 20 -14.26 4.83 -13.36
CA GLN A 20 -13.67 3.52 -13.10
C GLN A 20 -12.48 3.62 -12.14
N HIS A 21 -11.64 4.65 -12.27
CA HIS A 21 -10.56 4.97 -11.35
C HIS A 21 -11.08 5.26 -9.94
N ALA A 22 -12.09 6.13 -9.79
CA ALA A 22 -12.68 6.42 -8.48
C ALA A 22 -13.22 5.15 -7.80
N LYS A 23 -13.88 4.28 -8.56
CA LYS A 23 -14.37 2.99 -8.07
C LYS A 23 -13.23 2.05 -7.68
N ALA A 24 -12.15 2.00 -8.46
CA ALA A 24 -10.98 1.19 -8.14
C ALA A 24 -10.30 1.70 -6.85
N THR A 25 -10.04 3.00 -6.76
CA THR A 25 -9.43 3.65 -5.58
C THR A 25 -10.24 3.38 -4.32
N ASN A 26 -11.56 3.60 -4.36
CA ASN A 26 -12.43 3.34 -3.19
C ASN A 26 -12.42 1.87 -2.74
N LYS A 27 -12.10 0.94 -3.65
CA LYS A 27 -11.99 -0.49 -3.32
C LYS A 27 -10.60 -0.90 -2.87
N THR A 28 -9.54 -0.23 -3.31
CA THR A 28 -8.15 -0.62 -3.06
C THR A 28 -7.51 0.15 -1.91
N VAL A 29 -8.03 1.33 -1.56
CA VAL A 29 -7.58 2.08 -0.38
C VAL A 29 -8.09 1.37 0.87
N VAL A 30 -7.14 0.91 1.69
CA VAL A 30 -7.40 0.13 2.90
C VAL A 30 -6.54 0.67 4.04
N HIS A 31 -7.09 0.73 5.26
CA HIS A 31 -6.34 1.17 6.44
C HIS A 31 -5.21 0.18 6.78
N PRO A 32 -4.05 0.61 7.31
CA PRO A 32 -2.94 -0.30 7.62
C PRO A 32 -3.32 -1.54 8.44
N ASP A 33 -4.16 -1.37 9.47
CA ASP A 33 -4.61 -2.49 10.32
C ASP A 33 -5.48 -3.51 9.56
N GLU A 34 -6.29 -3.04 8.62
CA GLU A 34 -7.13 -3.90 7.78
C GLU A 34 -6.28 -4.60 6.72
N CYS A 35 -5.33 -3.86 6.12
CA CYS A 35 -4.37 -4.40 5.17
C CYS A 35 -3.54 -5.52 5.81
N TYR A 36 -3.09 -5.34 7.05
CA TYR A 36 -2.39 -6.36 7.83
C TYR A 36 -3.21 -7.65 7.98
N LYS A 37 -4.49 -7.52 8.37
CA LYS A 37 -5.41 -8.67 8.51
C LYS A 37 -5.65 -9.36 7.17
N MET A 38 -5.80 -8.60 6.08
CA MET A 38 -5.98 -9.15 4.74
C MET A 38 -4.75 -9.94 4.29
N ILE A 39 -3.54 -9.42 4.51
CA ILE A 39 -2.30 -10.11 4.16
C ILE A 39 -2.20 -11.43 4.93
N ARG A 40 -2.41 -11.41 6.26
CA ARG A 40 -2.41 -12.64 7.07
C ARG A 40 -3.41 -13.67 6.56
N ARG A 41 -4.66 -13.25 6.33
CA ARG A 41 -5.71 -14.14 5.81
C ARG A 41 -5.29 -14.77 4.48
N VAL A 42 -4.78 -14.00 3.54
CA VAL A 42 -4.33 -14.52 2.24
C VAL A 42 -3.16 -15.48 2.42
N ALA A 43 -2.22 -15.17 3.31
CA ALA A 43 -1.08 -16.03 3.55
C ALA A 43 -1.50 -17.38 4.17
N ASP A 44 -2.48 -17.38 5.09
CA ASP A 44 -3.10 -18.58 5.65
C ASP A 44 -3.84 -19.42 4.59
N GLU A 45 -4.63 -18.76 3.73
CA GLU A 45 -5.40 -19.39 2.65
C GLU A 45 -4.49 -20.10 1.64
N ARG A 46 -3.28 -19.58 1.41
CA ARG A 46 -2.31 -20.14 0.46
C ARG A 46 -1.64 -21.43 0.94
N ARG A 47 -1.70 -21.74 2.24
CA ARG A 47 -1.19 -22.98 2.84
C ARG A 47 0.20 -23.38 2.33
N PHE A 48 1.14 -22.45 2.31
CA PHE A 48 2.49 -22.65 1.73
C PHE A 48 3.22 -23.89 2.27
N LYS A 49 2.96 -24.28 3.53
CA LYS A 49 3.52 -25.50 4.15
C LYS A 49 3.09 -26.80 3.44
N GLN A 50 2.03 -26.78 2.64
CA GLN A 50 1.48 -27.92 1.89
C GLN A 50 1.82 -27.87 0.40
N ASP A 51 2.60 -26.88 -0.05
CA ASP A 51 2.94 -26.73 -1.47
C ASP A 51 4.04 -27.72 -1.88
N PRO A 52 3.75 -28.67 -2.80
CA PRO A 52 4.69 -29.70 -3.21
C PRO A 52 5.89 -29.15 -4.00
N TYR A 53 5.78 -27.96 -4.58
CA TYR A 53 6.92 -27.31 -5.23
C TYR A 53 7.87 -26.73 -4.18
N LEU A 54 7.34 -26.03 -3.17
CA LEU A 54 8.16 -25.45 -2.10
C LEU A 54 8.91 -26.55 -1.34
N GLU A 55 8.26 -27.68 -1.07
CA GLU A 55 8.89 -28.85 -0.47
C GLU A 55 10.06 -29.38 -1.32
N LYS A 56 9.87 -29.54 -2.64
CA LYS A 56 10.92 -30.00 -3.56
C LYS A 56 12.13 -29.06 -3.62
N PHE A 57 11.90 -27.76 -3.47
CA PHE A 57 12.97 -26.76 -3.43
C PHE A 57 13.55 -26.57 -2.01
N GLY A 58 13.04 -27.28 -1.00
CA GLY A 58 13.45 -27.13 0.40
C GLY A 58 13.17 -25.74 0.96
N LEU A 59 12.16 -25.04 0.44
CA LEU A 59 11.78 -23.70 0.85
C LEU A 59 10.74 -23.75 1.96
N THR A 60 10.91 -22.88 2.95
CA THR A 60 9.94 -22.68 4.02
C THR A 60 9.49 -21.22 4.02
N VAL A 61 8.19 -21.01 4.18
CA VAL A 61 7.59 -19.68 4.25
C VAL A 61 7.00 -19.53 5.65
N ASP A 62 7.49 -18.54 6.39
CA ASP A 62 6.87 -18.14 7.66
C ASP A 62 5.62 -17.32 7.35
N VAL A 63 4.49 -17.80 7.86
CA VAL A 63 3.15 -17.23 7.66
C VAL A 63 2.60 -16.68 8.98
N ASP A 64 3.13 -17.18 10.09
CA ASP A 64 2.59 -16.96 11.43
C ASP A 64 2.95 -15.54 11.92
N GLU A 65 4.14 -15.06 11.57
CA GLU A 65 4.64 -13.73 11.94
C GLU A 65 5.14 -12.91 10.74
N MET A 66 4.87 -11.60 10.78
CA MET A 66 5.49 -10.66 9.85
C MET A 66 6.87 -10.25 10.37
N LEU A 67 7.78 -9.96 9.45
CA LEU A 67 9.13 -9.52 9.79
C LEU A 67 9.08 -8.21 10.59
N MET A 68 9.64 -8.25 11.81
CA MET A 68 9.79 -7.09 12.67
C MET A 68 11.06 -6.31 12.32
N LEU A 69 10.93 -5.03 12.01
CA LEU A 69 12.05 -4.16 11.60
C LEU A 69 12.22 -2.98 12.58
N PRO A 70 13.45 -2.66 13.00
CA PRO A 70 13.70 -1.47 13.82
C PRO A 70 13.48 -0.20 12.99
N ALA A 71 12.56 0.66 13.45
CA ALA A 71 12.24 1.91 12.79
C ALA A 71 12.87 3.12 13.51
N ARG A 72 13.16 4.18 12.75
CA ARG A 72 13.57 5.49 13.29
C ARG A 72 12.61 6.57 12.79
N ILE A 73 12.11 7.41 13.70
CA ILE A 73 11.28 8.56 13.35
C ILE A 73 12.20 9.78 13.28
N LEU A 74 12.42 10.29 12.07
CA LEU A 74 13.22 11.48 11.86
C LEU A 74 12.43 12.74 12.28
N PRO A 75 13.09 13.74 12.89
CA PRO A 75 12.43 14.99 13.19
C PRO A 75 12.06 15.70 11.87
N PRO A 76 10.89 16.35 11.81
CA PRO A 76 10.49 17.07 10.61
C PRO A 76 11.45 18.25 10.34
N PRO A 77 11.68 18.61 9.06
CA PRO A 77 12.56 19.71 8.73
C PRO A 77 11.95 21.07 9.12
N LYS A 78 12.83 22.04 9.38
CA LYS A 78 12.45 23.45 9.53
C LYS A 78 12.18 24.04 8.15
N ILE A 79 11.01 24.65 7.97
CA ILE A 79 10.63 25.31 6.72
C ILE A 79 10.90 26.80 6.89
N ILE A 80 11.74 27.37 6.03
CA ILE A 80 12.08 28.80 6.02
C ILE A 80 11.46 29.41 4.77
N TYR A 81 10.50 30.32 4.94
CA TYR A 81 9.89 31.07 3.84
C TYR A 81 10.71 32.32 3.52
N LYS A 82 10.62 32.84 2.29
CA LYS A 82 11.20 34.15 1.95
C LYS A 82 10.26 35.25 2.45
N SER A 83 10.74 36.15 3.30
CA SER A 83 10.01 37.38 3.63
C SER A 83 10.23 38.42 2.52
N SER A 84 9.24 39.27 2.27
CA SER A 84 9.26 40.33 1.23
C SER A 84 10.34 41.40 1.44
N HIS A 85 11.10 41.33 2.54
CA HIS A 85 12.08 42.33 2.96
C HIS A 85 13.45 41.71 3.22
N GLY A 86 14.10 41.15 2.20
CA GLY A 86 15.56 41.04 2.02
C GLY A 86 16.47 40.46 3.14
N ALA A 87 15.94 40.12 4.29
CA ALA A 87 16.62 39.67 5.49
C ALA A 87 15.99 38.35 5.90
N ARG A 88 16.84 37.37 6.26
CA ARG A 88 16.52 35.99 6.67
C ARG A 88 15.05 35.82 7.06
N GLY A 89 14.31 35.11 6.22
CA GLY A 89 12.87 34.98 6.40
C GLY A 89 12.48 34.25 7.69
N ASP A 90 11.28 34.53 8.15
CA ASP A 90 10.79 34.09 9.45
C ASP A 90 10.48 32.59 9.46
N VAL A 91 10.87 31.92 10.56
CA VAL A 91 10.47 30.55 10.86
C VAL A 91 9.10 30.63 11.53
N ILE A 92 8.04 30.29 10.81
CA ILE A 92 6.69 30.25 11.38
C ILE A 92 6.58 29.00 12.26
N GLU A 93 6.15 29.19 13.52
CA GLU A 93 5.82 28.08 14.41
C GLU A 93 4.63 27.29 13.83
N ARG A 94 4.76 25.97 13.81
CA ARG A 94 3.70 25.10 13.29
C ARG A 94 2.48 25.18 14.20
N VAL A 95 1.35 25.60 13.64
CA VAL A 95 0.04 25.44 14.28
C VAL A 95 -0.30 23.95 14.26
N GLN A 96 -0.39 23.33 15.44
CA GLN A 96 -0.92 21.97 15.56
C GLN A 96 -2.43 22.02 15.31
N ILE A 97 -2.85 21.73 14.07
CA ILE A 97 -4.26 21.54 13.75
C ILE A 97 -4.59 20.07 14.01
N GLY A 98 -5.27 19.80 15.12
CA GLY A 98 -5.96 18.53 15.38
C GLY A 98 -5.45 17.74 16.59
N LYS A 99 -6.29 17.68 17.63
CA LYS A 99 -6.48 16.48 18.46
C LYS A 99 -7.62 15.68 17.86
#